data_AF-A0A955TLJ7-F1
#
_entry.id   AF-A0A955TLJ7-F1
#
_cell.length_a   1.000
_cell.length_b   1.000
_cell.length_c   1.000
_cell.angle_alpha   90.00
_cell.angle_beta   90.00
_cell.angle_gamma   90.00
#
_symmetry.space_group_name_H-M   'P 1'
#
loop_
_entity.id
_entity.type
_entity.pdbx_description
1 polymer ?
#
loop_
_entity_poly.entity_id
_entity_poly.type
_entity_poly.pdbx_seq_one_letter_code
_entity_poly.pdbx_strand_id
1 'polypeptide(L)'
;MHRTFQLISWAVAVVTLSLLGIMVPARAETEAPEIPKLTVTGEGKFDVAPDKAVVSFAVETAGERLSDVQQENQTRMSKVFDEFRKLEIPSQFIQTTSFQVIPEYPPPPRRSSGESLEQSIPRILGYRVIHQVNVEVRDLRKVGLVVDRTLKVGANRFAGISWGLQQEEPVRLQALQQAADKASAKAETLARALHVKLVRIMQVTEGGVSIMAPRGQPRMMAMAMESSGDASISAGEISVHGTVTLVYEISQ
;
A
#
# COMPACT_ATOMS: atom_id res chain seq x y z
N MET A 1 -34.15 91.37 -19.18
CA MET A 1 -33.90 91.82 -20.57
C MET A 1 -34.08 90.63 -21.49
N HIS A 2 -35.07 90.72 -22.40
CA HIS A 2 -35.35 89.93 -23.62
C HIS A 2 -34.99 88.42 -23.62
N ARG A 3 -35.93 87.44 -23.53
CA ARG A 3 -36.98 87.03 -24.52
C ARG A 3 -36.50 87.23 -25.97
N THR A 4 -36.45 86.30 -26.92
CA THR A 4 -37.11 85.01 -27.25
C THR A 4 -36.58 84.70 -28.68
N PHE A 5 -36.51 83.48 -29.20
CA PHE A 5 -37.56 82.74 -29.94
C PHE A 5 -36.80 81.93 -31.02
N GLN A 6 -37.36 80.78 -31.43
CA GLN A 6 -37.28 80.10 -32.75
C GLN A 6 -37.14 78.58 -32.52
N LEU A 7 -37.88 77.68 -33.17
CA LEU A 7 -39.04 77.75 -34.08
C LEU A 7 -39.66 76.34 -34.09
N ILE A 8 -40.97 76.31 -34.32
CA ILE A 8 -41.84 75.13 -34.40
C ILE A 8 -41.68 74.47 -35.78
N SER A 9 -41.72 73.14 -35.86
CA SER A 9 -42.34 72.41 -36.98
C SER A 9 -42.66 70.96 -36.59
N TRP A 10 -43.94 70.61 -36.71
CA TRP A 10 -44.50 69.27 -36.53
C TRP A 10 -44.49 68.49 -37.85
N ALA A 11 -44.23 67.17 -37.82
CA ALA A 11 -44.93 66.17 -38.64
C ALA A 11 -44.54 64.74 -38.22
N VAL A 12 -45.56 63.87 -38.21
CA VAL A 12 -45.66 62.53 -37.62
C VAL A 12 -45.27 61.43 -38.62
N ALA A 13 -44.62 60.34 -38.19
CA ALA A 13 -44.79 59.01 -38.81
C ALA A 13 -44.29 57.87 -37.91
N VAL A 14 -45.17 56.89 -37.70
CA VAL A 14 -45.06 55.67 -36.89
C VAL A 14 -44.31 54.57 -37.64
N VAL A 15 -43.37 53.87 -36.99
CA VAL A 15 -42.94 52.51 -37.36
C VAL A 15 -42.69 51.70 -36.07
N THR A 16 -43.65 50.87 -35.68
CA THR A 16 -43.51 49.83 -34.65
C THR A 16 -43.11 48.52 -35.34
N LEU A 17 -41.90 48.00 -35.06
CA LEU A 17 -41.39 46.75 -35.62
C LEU A 17 -41.27 45.66 -34.54
N SER A 18 -41.80 44.50 -34.89
CA SER A 18 -42.13 43.30 -34.13
C SER A 18 -40.96 42.54 -33.50
N LEU A 19 -41.10 42.15 -32.22
CA LEU A 19 -40.35 41.04 -31.61
C LEU A 19 -41.29 39.83 -31.44
N LEU A 20 -41.19 38.86 -32.35
CA LEU A 20 -41.78 37.52 -32.17
C LEU A 20 -40.86 36.72 -31.23
N GLY A 21 -41.35 36.41 -30.03
CA GLY A 21 -40.69 35.47 -29.12
C GLY A 21 -40.85 34.03 -29.59
N ILE A 22 -39.73 33.36 -29.84
CA ILE A 22 -39.68 31.91 -30.05
C ILE A 22 -39.86 31.24 -28.69
N MET A 23 -41.06 30.74 -28.39
CA MET A 23 -41.26 29.80 -27.28
C MET A 23 -40.65 28.46 -27.67
N VAL A 24 -39.46 28.15 -27.14
CA VAL A 24 -38.95 26.78 -27.10
C VAL A 24 -39.74 26.05 -26.01
N PRO A 25 -40.47 24.96 -26.30
CA PRO A 25 -41.10 24.17 -25.25
C PRO A 25 -39.99 23.55 -24.40
N ALA A 26 -39.90 23.96 -23.14
CA ALA A 26 -39.05 23.31 -22.15
C ALA A 26 -39.49 21.85 -22.03
N ARG A 27 -38.65 20.91 -22.48
CA ARG A 27 -38.82 19.50 -22.12
C ARG A 27 -38.55 19.39 -20.63
N ALA A 28 -39.60 19.18 -19.84
CA ALA A 28 -39.45 18.67 -18.49
C ALA A 28 -38.82 17.28 -18.58
N GLU A 29 -37.54 17.16 -18.26
CA GLU A 29 -36.97 15.87 -17.86
C GLU A 29 -37.82 15.41 -16.67
N THR A 30 -38.59 14.35 -16.87
CA THR A 30 -39.30 13.69 -15.79
C THR A 30 -38.23 13.06 -14.91
N GLU A 31 -37.87 13.75 -13.83
CA GLU A 31 -36.98 13.26 -12.80
C GLU A 31 -37.56 11.93 -12.29
N ALA A 32 -36.82 10.83 -12.48
CA ALA A 32 -37.28 9.51 -12.08
C ALA A 32 -37.57 9.53 -10.56
N PRO A 33 -38.65 8.87 -10.09
CA PRO A 33 -39.02 8.90 -8.68
C PRO A 33 -37.84 8.41 -7.81
N GLU A 34 -37.41 9.22 -6.85
CA GLU A 34 -36.37 8.84 -5.91
C GLU A 34 -36.85 7.67 -5.04
N ILE A 35 -36.20 6.53 -5.20
CA ILE A 35 -36.43 5.34 -4.38
C ILE A 35 -35.75 5.56 -3.01
N PRO A 36 -36.47 5.48 -1.87
CA PRO A 36 -35.87 5.60 -0.55
C PRO A 36 -34.84 4.49 -0.30
N LYS A 37 -33.70 4.86 0.29
CA LYS A 37 -32.55 3.96 0.45
C LYS A 37 -32.01 3.97 1.88
N LEU A 38 -31.54 2.81 2.32
CA LEU A 38 -30.73 2.64 3.53
C LEU A 38 -29.35 2.14 3.14
N THR A 39 -28.32 2.94 3.42
CA THR A 39 -26.92 2.56 3.21
C THR A 39 -26.29 2.17 4.55
N VAL A 40 -25.69 0.98 4.60
CA VAL A 40 -24.99 0.47 5.79
C VAL A 40 -23.62 -0.07 5.41
N THR A 41 -22.66 0.10 6.30
CA THR A 41 -21.33 -0.49 6.18
C THR A 41 -21.07 -1.44 7.36
N GLY A 42 -20.58 -2.63 7.05
CA GLY A 42 -20.11 -3.63 8.00
C GLY A 42 -18.61 -3.87 7.85
N GLU A 43 -17.98 -4.28 8.97
CA GLU A 43 -16.54 -4.49 9.07
C GLU A 43 -16.23 -5.90 9.58
N GLY A 44 -15.53 -6.70 8.77
CA GLY A 44 -14.98 -7.98 9.17
C GLY A 44 -13.57 -7.78 9.71
N LYS A 45 -13.31 -8.24 10.93
CA LYS A 45 -11.98 -8.15 11.54
C LYS A 45 -11.72 -9.38 12.39
N PHE A 46 -10.59 -10.02 12.14
CA PHE A 46 -10.07 -11.10 12.97
C PHE A 46 -8.55 -11.21 12.80
N ASP A 47 -7.93 -11.88 13.76
CA ASP A 47 -6.50 -12.14 13.77
C ASP A 47 -6.23 -13.60 13.43
N VAL A 48 -5.15 -13.87 12.70
CA VAL A 48 -4.76 -15.20 12.26
C VAL A 48 -3.26 -15.40 12.43
N ALA A 49 -2.84 -16.59 12.87
CA ALA A 49 -1.43 -16.91 12.96
C ALA A 49 -0.80 -17.00 11.55
N PRO A 50 0.41 -16.46 11.35
CA PRO A 50 1.14 -16.66 10.10
C PRO A 50 1.49 -18.14 9.89
N ASP A 51 1.56 -18.55 8.62
CA ASP A 51 1.95 -19.90 8.21
C ASP A 51 3.16 -19.91 7.25
N LYS A 52 3.72 -18.72 6.96
CA LYS A 52 4.99 -18.55 6.24
C LYS A 52 5.76 -17.33 6.75
N ALA A 53 7.05 -17.36 6.51
CA ALA A 53 7.96 -16.25 6.71
C ALA A 53 8.74 -15.97 5.42
N VAL A 54 8.92 -14.70 5.08
CA VAL A 54 9.87 -14.27 4.06
C VAL A 54 11.06 -13.66 4.76
N VAL A 55 12.21 -14.30 4.63
CA VAL A 55 13.46 -13.85 5.25
C VAL A 55 14.31 -13.16 4.20
N SER A 56 14.78 -11.96 4.51
CA SER A 56 15.57 -11.14 3.58
C SER A 56 17.03 -11.10 4.03
N PHE A 57 17.92 -11.52 3.13
CA PHE A 57 19.37 -11.55 3.35
C PHE A 57 20.08 -10.79 2.24
N ALA A 58 21.27 -10.27 2.53
CA ALA A 58 22.18 -9.79 1.53
C ALA A 58 23.62 -10.22 1.81
N VAL A 59 24.36 -10.41 0.71
CA VAL A 59 25.81 -10.52 0.70
C VAL A 59 26.35 -9.21 0.18
N GLU A 60 27.15 -8.55 1.01
CA GLU A 60 27.83 -7.30 0.70
C GLU A 60 29.34 -7.55 0.69
N THR A 61 30.00 -7.18 -0.40
CA THR A 61 31.46 -7.23 -0.55
C THR A 61 31.98 -5.88 -1.01
N ALA A 62 33.21 -5.55 -0.66
CA ALA A 62 33.85 -4.29 -1.05
C ALA A 62 35.33 -4.48 -1.34
N GLY A 63 35.89 -3.65 -2.22
CA GLY A 63 37.30 -3.70 -2.60
C GLY A 63 37.65 -2.80 -3.77
N GLU A 64 38.93 -2.67 -4.11
CA GLU A 64 39.41 -1.70 -5.09
C GLU A 64 39.05 -2.07 -6.54
N ARG A 65 39.12 -3.37 -6.88
CA ARG A 65 38.85 -3.88 -8.23
C ARG A 65 37.47 -4.51 -8.32
N LEU A 66 36.62 -3.98 -9.18
CA LEU A 66 35.26 -4.46 -9.36
C LEU A 66 35.18 -5.97 -9.64
N SER A 67 36.07 -6.50 -10.48
CA SER A 67 36.09 -7.93 -10.85
C SER A 67 36.25 -8.84 -9.64
N ASP A 68 37.12 -8.46 -8.70
CA ASP A 68 37.41 -9.26 -7.51
C ASP A 68 36.21 -9.22 -6.55
N VAL A 69 35.65 -8.02 -6.36
CA VAL A 69 34.50 -7.79 -5.47
C VAL A 69 33.28 -8.56 -5.95
N GLN A 70 33.04 -8.59 -7.28
CA GLN A 70 31.96 -9.37 -7.89
C GLN A 70 32.20 -10.87 -7.74
N GLN A 71 33.41 -11.36 -8.04
CA GLN A 71 33.75 -12.78 -7.94
C GLN A 71 33.61 -13.29 -6.50
N GLU A 72 34.05 -12.50 -5.53
CA GLU A 72 33.89 -12.81 -4.11
C GLU A 72 32.41 -12.85 -3.72
N ASN A 73 31.62 -11.86 -4.16
CA ASN A 73 30.19 -11.80 -3.89
C ASN A 73 29.48 -13.05 -4.42
N GLN A 74 29.74 -13.42 -5.67
CA GLN A 74 29.17 -14.59 -6.33
C GLN A 74 29.56 -15.88 -5.60
N THR A 75 30.80 -15.99 -5.13
CA THR A 75 31.28 -17.16 -4.38
C THR A 75 30.55 -17.29 -3.04
N ARG A 76 30.42 -16.18 -2.29
CA ARG A 76 29.69 -16.15 -1.02
C ARG A 76 28.20 -16.44 -1.21
N MET A 77 27.58 -15.84 -2.23
CA MET A 77 26.16 -16.08 -2.53
C MET A 77 25.89 -17.51 -3.01
N SER A 78 26.82 -18.13 -3.75
CA SER A 78 26.68 -19.54 -4.15
C SER A 78 26.61 -20.46 -2.93
N LYS A 79 27.42 -20.20 -1.89
CA LYS A 79 27.35 -20.92 -0.61
C LYS A 79 26.01 -20.73 0.10
N VAL A 80 25.44 -19.52 0.04
CA VAL A 80 24.10 -19.25 0.58
C VAL A 80 23.04 -20.07 -0.15
N PHE A 81 23.08 -20.13 -1.49
CA PHE A 81 22.17 -20.99 -2.26
C PHE A 81 22.37 -22.48 -1.98
N ASP A 82 23.61 -22.93 -1.74
CA ASP A 82 23.89 -24.29 -1.30
C ASP A 82 23.25 -24.63 0.04
N GLU A 83 23.29 -23.71 1.01
CA GLU A 83 22.61 -23.91 2.29
C GLU A 83 21.09 -23.97 2.14
N PHE A 84 20.49 -23.15 1.27
CA PHE A 84 19.06 -23.28 0.97
C PHE A 84 18.70 -24.65 0.38
N ARG A 85 19.56 -25.21 -0.49
CA ARG A 85 19.38 -26.57 -1.02
C ARG A 85 19.48 -27.63 0.09
N LYS A 86 20.47 -27.51 0.99
CA LYS A 86 20.64 -28.43 2.14
C LYS A 86 19.49 -28.35 3.15
N LEU A 87 18.84 -27.18 3.22
CA LEU A 87 17.64 -26.96 4.02
C LEU A 87 16.35 -27.39 3.30
N GLU A 88 16.48 -27.97 2.11
CA GLU A 88 15.39 -28.46 1.27
C GLU A 88 14.38 -27.36 0.91
N ILE A 89 14.87 -26.14 0.66
CA ILE A 89 14.04 -25.03 0.21
C ILE A 89 13.98 -25.06 -1.33
N PRO A 90 12.79 -25.26 -1.94
CA PRO A 90 12.62 -25.19 -3.38
C PRO A 90 13.09 -23.86 -3.97
N SER A 91 13.71 -23.90 -5.14
CA SER A 91 14.22 -22.71 -5.84
C SER A 91 13.14 -21.68 -6.15
N GLN A 92 11.88 -22.11 -6.38
CA GLN A 92 10.74 -21.21 -6.59
C GLN A 92 10.43 -20.30 -5.38
N PHE A 93 10.92 -20.64 -4.19
CA PHE A 93 10.78 -19.85 -2.97
C PHE A 93 12.00 -18.97 -2.69
N ILE A 94 12.96 -18.94 -3.61
CA ILE A 94 14.19 -18.17 -3.47
C ILE A 94 14.24 -17.16 -4.61
N GLN A 95 14.26 -15.87 -4.28
CA GLN A 95 14.23 -14.80 -5.26
C GLN A 95 15.35 -13.79 -4.99
N THR A 96 16.18 -13.53 -5.99
CA THR A 96 17.07 -12.36 -5.94
C THR A 96 16.21 -11.10 -6.11
N THR A 97 16.25 -10.21 -5.12
CA THR A 97 15.44 -8.99 -5.11
C THR A 97 16.24 -7.74 -5.47
N SER A 98 17.56 -7.78 -5.31
CA SER A 98 18.44 -6.68 -5.73
C SER A 98 19.84 -7.19 -6.03
N PHE A 99 20.47 -6.62 -7.04
CA PHE A 99 21.90 -6.75 -7.30
C PHE A 99 22.44 -5.39 -7.70
N GLN A 100 23.32 -4.83 -6.88
CA GLN A 100 23.81 -3.45 -7.04
C GLN A 100 25.32 -3.42 -6.98
N VAL A 101 25.91 -2.62 -7.87
CA VAL A 101 27.33 -2.26 -7.86
C VAL A 101 27.40 -0.76 -7.58
N ILE A 102 28.03 -0.40 -6.46
CA ILE A 102 28.11 0.97 -5.97
C ILE A 102 29.59 1.38 -6.01
N PRO A 103 29.99 2.31 -6.89
CA PRO A 103 31.33 2.89 -6.81
C PRO A 103 31.45 3.75 -5.55
N GLU A 104 32.56 3.61 -4.85
CA GLU A 104 32.90 4.41 -3.68
C GLU A 104 33.83 5.54 -4.07
N TYR A 105 33.51 6.76 -3.64
CA TYR A 105 34.26 7.98 -3.92
C TYR A 105 34.78 8.58 -2.61
N PRO A 106 35.90 9.33 -2.64
CA PRO A 106 36.34 10.06 -1.46
C PRO A 106 35.26 11.07 -1.05
N PRO A 107 35.15 11.39 0.25
CA PRO A 107 34.32 12.50 0.70
C PRO A 107 34.72 13.79 -0.04
N PRO A 108 33.77 14.66 -0.41
CA PRO A 108 34.11 15.93 -1.03
C PRO A 108 35.00 16.73 -0.07
N PRO A 109 36.04 17.42 -0.59
CA PRO A 109 36.92 18.22 0.26
C PRO A 109 36.10 19.22 1.08
N ARG A 110 36.46 19.39 2.37
CA ARG A 110 35.83 20.39 3.23
C ARG A 110 36.16 21.77 2.64
N ARG A 111 35.13 22.52 2.23
CA ARG A 111 35.27 23.86 1.65
C ARG A 111 36.06 24.75 2.61
N SER A 112 37.27 25.14 2.23
CA SER A 112 37.87 26.37 2.74
C SER A 112 37.38 27.52 1.87
N SER A 113 37.07 28.68 2.46
CA SER A 113 36.60 29.84 1.73
C SER A 113 37.70 30.36 0.80
N GLY A 114 37.65 30.04 -0.50
CA GLY A 114 38.53 30.65 -1.51
C GLY A 114 39.04 29.76 -2.64
N GLU A 115 38.81 28.44 -2.65
CA GLU A 115 39.32 27.55 -3.72
C GLU A 115 38.35 27.39 -4.91
N SER A 116 38.90 27.48 -6.12
CA SER A 116 38.17 27.31 -7.40
C SER A 116 37.62 25.90 -7.60
N LEU A 117 36.41 25.83 -8.16
CA LEU A 117 35.59 24.62 -8.40
C LEU A 117 36.18 23.57 -9.37
N GLU A 118 37.30 23.85 -10.04
CA GLU A 118 37.73 23.09 -11.23
C GLU A 118 38.54 21.81 -10.97
N GLN A 119 38.91 21.47 -9.72
CA GLN A 119 39.88 20.39 -9.45
C GLN A 119 39.37 19.22 -8.57
N SER A 120 38.12 18.77 -8.73
CA SER A 120 37.75 17.49 -8.11
C SER A 120 36.80 16.66 -8.97
N ILE A 121 37.34 16.00 -10.00
CA ILE A 121 36.69 14.78 -10.50
C ILE A 121 36.97 13.71 -9.43
N PRO A 122 35.96 13.25 -8.68
CA PRO A 122 36.19 12.27 -7.61
C PRO A 122 36.66 10.96 -8.25
N ARG A 123 37.87 10.52 -7.90
CA ARG A 123 38.40 9.21 -8.31
C ARG A 123 37.67 8.12 -7.52
N ILE A 124 37.32 7.03 -8.18
CA ILE A 124 36.77 5.84 -7.52
C ILE A 124 37.86 5.25 -6.59
N LEU A 125 37.55 5.10 -5.30
CA LEU A 125 38.39 4.43 -4.30
C LEU A 125 38.20 2.91 -4.34
N GLY A 126 37.01 2.47 -4.71
CA GLY A 126 36.68 1.06 -4.83
C GLY A 126 35.24 0.86 -5.21
N TYR A 127 34.78 -0.38 -5.07
CA TYR A 127 33.43 -0.80 -5.41
C TYR A 127 32.86 -1.60 -4.26
N ARG A 128 31.57 -1.44 -4.05
CA ARG A 128 30.77 -2.26 -3.18
C ARG A 128 29.71 -2.98 -3.98
N VAL A 129 29.58 -4.29 -3.80
CA VAL A 129 28.57 -5.11 -4.46
C VAL A 129 27.60 -5.61 -3.40
N ILE A 130 26.31 -5.36 -3.61
CA ILE A 130 25.22 -5.80 -2.73
C ILE A 130 24.34 -6.75 -3.53
N HIS A 131 24.22 -7.99 -3.08
CA HIS A 131 23.32 -8.99 -3.66
C HIS A 131 22.31 -9.40 -2.60
N GLN A 132 21.05 -9.00 -2.78
CA GLN A 132 19.94 -9.27 -1.87
C GLN A 132 19.04 -10.40 -2.40
N VAL A 133 18.66 -11.29 -1.50
CA VAL A 133 17.80 -12.45 -1.77
C VAL A 133 16.70 -12.52 -0.71
N ASN A 134 15.49 -12.80 -1.15
CA ASN A 134 14.37 -13.17 -0.29
C ASN A 134 14.18 -14.69 -0.38
N VAL A 135 13.95 -15.32 0.77
CA VAL A 135 13.59 -16.73 0.85
C VAL A 135 12.28 -16.91 1.60
N GLU A 136 11.32 -17.58 0.97
CA GLU A 136 10.06 -18.00 1.61
C GLU A 136 10.29 -19.32 2.37
N VAL A 137 9.99 -19.29 3.66
CA VAL A 137 10.08 -20.41 4.60
C VAL A 137 8.67 -20.75 5.06
N ARG A 138 8.18 -21.92 4.65
CA ARG A 138 6.83 -22.41 4.97
C ARG A 138 6.73 -23.20 6.28
N ASP A 139 7.86 -23.72 6.75
CA ASP A 139 7.94 -24.31 8.09
C ASP A 139 8.56 -23.27 9.03
N LEU A 140 7.71 -22.58 9.81
CA LEU A 140 8.14 -21.49 10.68
C LEU A 140 9.19 -21.93 11.72
N ARG A 141 9.21 -23.21 12.10
CA ARG A 141 10.20 -23.77 13.05
C ARG A 141 11.61 -23.77 12.46
N LYS A 142 11.73 -23.76 11.12
CA LYS A 142 13.01 -23.71 10.42
C LYS A 142 13.55 -22.29 10.26
N VAL A 143 12.78 -21.23 10.54
CA VAL A 143 13.20 -19.83 10.29
C VAL A 143 14.51 -19.49 11.01
N GLY A 144 14.63 -19.81 12.30
CA GLY A 144 15.86 -19.59 13.06
C GLY A 144 17.07 -20.34 12.48
N LEU A 145 16.86 -21.59 12.05
CA LEU A 145 17.88 -22.41 11.41
C LEU A 145 18.32 -21.83 10.06
N VAL A 146 17.38 -21.33 9.25
CA VAL A 146 17.67 -20.66 7.97
C VAL A 146 18.54 -19.44 8.21
N VAL A 147 18.19 -18.59 9.19
CA VAL A 147 18.97 -17.39 9.55
C VAL A 147 20.37 -17.76 10.02
N ASP A 148 20.50 -18.71 10.94
CA ASP A 148 21.81 -19.10 11.49
C ASP A 148 22.74 -19.66 10.40
N ARG A 149 22.23 -20.56 9.54
CA ARG A 149 23.05 -21.19 8.49
C ARG A 149 23.48 -20.21 7.41
N THR A 150 22.60 -19.33 6.94
CA THR A 150 22.96 -18.35 5.89
C THR A 150 23.99 -17.35 6.38
N LEU A 151 23.88 -16.89 7.63
CA LEU A 151 24.86 -15.99 8.23
C LEU A 151 26.24 -16.63 8.37
N LYS A 152 26.31 -17.93 8.69
CA LYS A 152 27.58 -18.67 8.79
C LYS A 152 28.32 -18.84 7.47
N VAL A 153 27.61 -18.88 6.33
CA VAL A 153 28.22 -19.23 5.03
C VAL A 153 28.48 -18.06 4.09
N GLY A 154 27.97 -16.87 4.38
CA GLY A 154 28.33 -15.69 3.58
C GLY A 154 27.36 -14.50 3.65
N ALA A 155 26.12 -14.69 4.09
CA ALA A 155 25.21 -13.56 4.30
C ALA A 155 25.72 -12.71 5.47
N ASN A 156 26.02 -11.44 5.23
CA ASN A 156 26.55 -10.53 6.25
C ASN A 156 25.62 -9.34 6.51
N ARG A 157 24.50 -9.27 5.80
CA ARG A 157 23.45 -8.27 6.02
C ARG A 157 22.10 -8.97 6.15
N PHE A 158 21.58 -9.00 7.37
CA PHE A 158 20.22 -9.45 7.65
C PHE A 158 19.25 -8.26 7.51
N ALA A 159 18.33 -8.33 6.55
CA ALA A 159 17.42 -7.23 6.24
C ALA A 159 16.06 -7.36 6.95
N GLY A 160 15.78 -8.51 7.58
CA GLY A 160 14.60 -8.72 8.42
C GLY A 160 13.78 -9.95 8.03
N ILE A 161 12.70 -10.16 8.79
CA ILE A 161 11.70 -11.21 8.58
C ILE A 161 10.34 -10.54 8.39
N SER A 162 9.60 -10.97 7.37
CA SER A 162 8.20 -10.62 7.18
C SER A 162 7.34 -11.87 7.34
N TRP A 163 6.29 -11.78 8.15
CA TRP A 163 5.32 -12.85 8.34
C TRP A 163 4.20 -12.73 7.32
N GLY A 164 3.65 -13.86 6.89
CA GLY A 164 2.58 -13.88 5.90
C GLY A 164 1.74 -15.14 5.94
N LEU A 165 0.82 -15.21 4.98
CA LEU A 165 -0.05 -16.35 4.74
C LEU A 165 0.28 -17.01 3.40
N GLN A 166 0.29 -18.35 3.33
CA GLN A 166 0.47 -19.10 2.10
C GLN A 166 -0.76 -18.94 1.21
N GLN A 167 -1.94 -18.89 1.81
CA GLN A 167 -3.22 -18.70 1.13
C GLN A 167 -3.98 -17.53 1.73
N GLU A 168 -3.91 -16.37 1.06
CA GLU A 168 -4.60 -15.17 1.52
C GLU A 168 -6.09 -15.18 1.16
N GLU A 169 -6.46 -15.75 0.01
CA GLU A 169 -7.85 -15.72 -0.50
C GLU A 169 -8.90 -16.26 0.47
N PRO A 170 -8.75 -17.44 1.11
CA PRO A 170 -9.75 -17.93 2.06
C PRO A 170 -9.96 -16.97 3.24
N VAL A 171 -8.87 -16.34 3.68
CA VAL A 171 -8.87 -15.39 4.81
C VAL A 171 -9.51 -14.07 4.40
N ARG A 172 -9.29 -13.62 3.15
CA ARG A 172 -9.98 -12.45 2.58
C ARG A 172 -11.49 -12.68 2.48
N LEU A 173 -11.89 -13.83 1.93
CA LEU A 173 -13.31 -14.20 1.81
C LEU A 173 -13.99 -14.30 3.17
N GLN A 174 -13.31 -14.85 4.17
CA GLN A 174 -13.83 -14.89 5.54
C GLN A 174 -14.05 -13.48 6.12
N ALA A 175 -13.15 -12.52 5.86
CA ALA A 175 -13.31 -11.15 6.32
C ALA A 175 -14.51 -10.47 5.63
N LEU A 176 -14.68 -10.69 4.32
CA LEU A 176 -15.81 -10.16 3.56
C LEU A 176 -17.14 -10.77 4.02
N GLN A 177 -17.18 -12.07 4.30
CA GLN A 177 -18.36 -12.74 4.85
C GLN A 177 -18.77 -12.10 6.17
N GLN A 178 -17.83 -11.94 7.11
CA GLN A 178 -18.11 -11.27 8.39
C GLN A 178 -18.56 -9.81 8.22
N ALA A 179 -17.99 -9.10 7.26
CA ALA A 179 -18.38 -7.73 6.94
C ALA A 179 -19.81 -7.65 6.41
N ALA A 180 -20.19 -8.55 5.49
CA ALA A 180 -21.53 -8.64 4.92
C ALA A 180 -22.57 -9.03 5.97
N ASP A 181 -22.26 -9.99 6.84
CA ASP A 181 -23.14 -10.41 7.93
C ASP A 181 -23.42 -9.25 8.91
N LYS A 182 -22.36 -8.51 9.28
CA LYS A 182 -22.49 -7.34 10.16
C LYS A 182 -23.22 -6.18 9.47
N ALA A 183 -23.01 -5.95 8.18
CA ALA A 183 -23.74 -4.93 7.42
C ALA A 183 -25.23 -5.27 7.40
N SER A 184 -25.58 -6.53 7.11
CA SER A 184 -26.97 -7.01 7.09
C SER A 184 -27.64 -6.87 8.45
N ALA A 185 -26.99 -7.33 9.52
CA ALA A 185 -27.51 -7.19 10.88
C ALA A 185 -27.72 -5.71 11.30
N LYS A 186 -26.83 -4.81 10.84
CA LYS A 186 -26.97 -3.36 11.06
C LYS A 186 -28.17 -2.79 10.29
N ALA A 187 -28.36 -3.17 9.02
CA ALA A 187 -29.54 -2.76 8.23
C ALA A 187 -30.84 -3.18 8.90
N GLU A 188 -30.93 -4.45 9.32
CA GLU A 188 -32.13 -4.96 10.00
C GLU A 188 -32.42 -4.21 11.30
N THR A 189 -31.39 -3.90 12.09
CA THR A 189 -31.52 -3.17 13.35
C THR A 189 -32.03 -1.75 13.11
N LEU A 190 -31.48 -1.04 12.12
CA LEU A 190 -31.91 0.30 11.76
C LEU A 190 -33.33 0.31 11.19
N ALA A 191 -33.68 -0.67 10.34
CA ALA A 191 -35.01 -0.78 9.77
C ALA A 191 -36.08 -0.96 10.84
N ARG A 192 -35.83 -1.86 11.82
CA ARG A 192 -36.71 -2.05 12.98
C ARG A 192 -36.85 -0.79 13.82
N ALA A 193 -35.75 -0.08 14.08
CA ALA A 193 -35.75 1.12 14.91
C ALA A 193 -36.45 2.32 14.24
N LEU A 194 -36.41 2.40 12.91
CA LEU A 194 -37.03 3.46 12.11
C LEU A 194 -38.44 3.11 11.63
N HIS A 195 -38.96 1.93 11.98
CA HIS A 195 -40.24 1.42 11.54
C HIS A 195 -40.39 1.34 10.01
N VAL A 196 -39.31 1.02 9.29
CA VAL A 196 -39.30 0.83 7.83
C VAL A 196 -39.05 -0.64 7.48
N LYS A 197 -39.46 -1.06 6.29
CA LYS A 197 -39.19 -2.41 5.75
C LYS A 197 -38.02 -2.38 4.80
N LEU A 198 -37.13 -3.36 4.91
CA LEU A 198 -36.10 -3.65 3.88
C LEU A 198 -36.76 -4.42 2.75
N VAL A 199 -36.71 -3.90 1.52
CA VAL A 199 -37.35 -4.53 0.35
C VAL A 199 -36.38 -5.48 -0.35
N ARG A 200 -35.24 -4.94 -0.82
CA ARG A 200 -34.19 -5.68 -1.52
C ARG A 200 -32.87 -4.92 -1.47
N ILE A 201 -31.77 -5.63 -1.72
CA ILE A 201 -30.46 -5.01 -1.92
C ILE A 201 -30.43 -4.40 -3.32
N MET A 202 -30.15 -3.09 -3.39
CA MET A 202 -29.96 -2.35 -4.64
C MET A 202 -28.51 -2.35 -5.11
N GLN A 203 -27.57 -2.32 -4.17
CA GLN A 203 -26.14 -2.28 -4.47
C GLN A 203 -25.35 -2.95 -3.36
N VAL A 204 -24.34 -3.74 -3.76
CA VAL A 204 -23.30 -4.26 -2.89
C VAL A 204 -21.99 -3.64 -3.34
N THR A 205 -21.24 -3.07 -2.41
CA THR A 205 -19.90 -2.56 -2.66
C THR A 205 -18.95 -3.23 -1.70
N GLU A 206 -18.13 -4.11 -2.26
CA GLU A 206 -16.98 -4.66 -1.56
C GLU A 206 -15.95 -3.54 -1.37
N GLY A 207 -15.62 -3.23 -0.12
CA GLY A 207 -14.44 -2.46 0.18
C GLY A 207 -13.22 -3.39 0.22
N GLY A 208 -12.05 -2.87 -0.11
CA GLY A 208 -10.84 -3.68 -0.18
C GLY A 208 -10.51 -4.38 1.14
N VAL A 209 -10.05 -5.63 1.07
CA VAL A 209 -9.50 -6.34 2.23
C VAL A 209 -8.03 -5.99 2.42
N SER A 210 -7.69 -5.56 3.64
CA SER A 210 -6.32 -5.32 4.08
C SER A 210 -5.86 -6.47 4.98
N ILE A 211 -4.73 -7.07 4.62
CA ILE A 211 -4.00 -8.03 5.45
C ILE A 211 -2.77 -7.29 5.97
N MET A 212 -2.72 -7.06 7.26
CA MET A 212 -1.62 -6.33 7.89
C MET A 212 -0.77 -7.30 8.69
N ALA A 213 0.50 -7.44 8.28
CA ALA A 213 1.49 -8.14 9.06
C ALA A 213 1.62 -7.49 10.46
N PRO A 214 1.94 -8.28 11.50
CA PRO A 214 2.05 -7.79 12.87
C PRO A 214 2.99 -6.58 12.91
N ARG A 215 2.45 -5.41 13.30
CA ARG A 215 3.28 -4.25 13.60
C ARG A 215 3.98 -4.55 14.91
N GLY A 216 5.31 -4.70 14.86
CA GLY A 216 6.12 -4.80 16.07
C GLY A 216 5.75 -3.64 17.01
N GLN A 217 5.36 -3.97 18.25
CA GLN A 217 5.04 -2.95 19.23
C GLN A 217 6.24 -1.99 19.38
N PRO A 218 6.01 -0.67 19.51
CA PRO A 218 7.09 0.27 19.70
C PRO A 218 7.93 -0.14 20.91
N ARG A 219 9.25 -0.12 20.70
CA ARG A 219 10.35 -0.63 21.54
C ARG A 219 10.30 -0.30 23.04
N MET A 220 9.42 0.60 23.48
CA MET A 220 9.22 1.01 24.87
C MET A 220 8.60 -0.10 25.75
N MET A 221 7.85 -1.05 25.18
CA MET A 221 7.27 -2.18 25.95
C MET A 221 8.18 -3.42 26.01
N ALA A 222 9.14 -3.56 25.10
CA ALA A 222 10.00 -4.76 25.01
C ALA A 222 11.13 -4.81 26.05
N MET A 223 11.52 -3.67 26.63
CA MET A 223 12.60 -3.59 27.64
C MET A 223 12.22 -4.20 29.00
N ALA A 224 10.97 -4.63 29.20
CA ALA A 224 10.51 -5.21 30.46
C ALA A 224 10.52 -6.76 30.47
N MET A 225 10.91 -7.42 29.37
CA MET A 225 10.60 -8.84 29.13
C MET A 225 11.75 -9.67 28.52
N GLU A 226 13.03 -9.32 28.68
CA GLU A 226 14.11 -10.17 28.16
C GLU A 226 15.29 -10.36 29.11
N SER A 227 15.23 -11.47 29.87
CA SER A 227 16.38 -12.13 30.49
C SER A 227 16.30 -13.63 30.24
N SER A 228 16.53 -14.06 28.99
CA SER A 228 16.91 -15.45 28.69
C SER A 228 17.46 -15.53 27.27
N GLY A 229 18.75 -15.88 27.17
CA GLY A 229 19.43 -16.09 25.90
C GLY A 229 18.91 -17.33 25.18
N ASP A 230 18.09 -17.08 24.18
CA ASP A 230 17.98 -17.76 22.90
C ASP A 230 17.08 -16.84 22.08
N ALA A 231 17.52 -16.39 20.90
CA ALA A 231 16.74 -15.46 20.08
C ALA A 231 15.45 -16.16 19.61
N SER A 232 14.42 -16.11 20.44
CA SER A 232 13.12 -16.73 20.21
C SER A 232 12.35 -15.84 19.24
N ILE A 233 12.48 -16.15 17.95
CA ILE A 233 11.77 -15.43 16.89
C ILE A 233 10.27 -15.74 17.05
N SER A 234 9.50 -14.77 17.53
CA SER A 234 8.03 -14.87 17.65
C SER A 234 7.34 -14.21 16.46
N ALA A 235 6.35 -14.91 15.91
CA ALA A 235 5.70 -14.51 14.65
C ALA A 235 4.57 -13.50 14.83
N GLY A 236 4.03 -13.35 16.04
CA GLY A 236 2.84 -12.53 16.31
C GLY A 236 1.60 -13.03 15.56
N GLU A 237 0.62 -12.15 15.38
CA GLU A 237 -0.61 -12.41 14.62
C GLU A 237 -0.77 -11.43 13.47
N ILE A 238 -1.34 -11.90 12.36
CA ILE A 238 -1.71 -11.10 11.19
C ILE A 238 -3.14 -10.63 11.38
N SER A 239 -3.36 -9.32 11.32
CA SER A 239 -4.71 -8.76 11.43
C SER A 239 -5.31 -8.59 10.04
N VAL A 240 -6.52 -9.11 9.86
CA VAL A 240 -7.26 -9.04 8.59
C VAL A 240 -8.48 -8.17 8.78
N HIS A 241 -8.66 -7.22 7.85
CA HIS A 241 -9.76 -6.26 7.88
C HIS A 241 -10.41 -6.15 6.51
N GLY A 242 -11.72 -6.38 6.44
CA GLY A 242 -12.53 -6.22 5.23
C GLY A 242 -13.75 -5.37 5.51
N THR A 243 -14.23 -4.64 4.49
CA THR A 243 -15.43 -3.81 4.61
C THR A 243 -16.41 -4.12 3.49
N VAL A 244 -17.70 -4.08 3.78
CA VAL A 244 -18.76 -4.25 2.80
C VAL A 244 -19.82 -3.19 3.06
N THR A 245 -20.21 -2.48 2.00
CA THR A 245 -21.30 -1.51 2.03
C THR A 245 -22.49 -2.07 1.26
N LEU A 246 -23.65 -2.07 1.89
CA LEU A 246 -24.92 -2.50 1.31
C LEU A 246 -25.84 -1.30 1.20
N VAL A 247 -26.53 -1.18 0.07
CA VAL A 247 -27.62 -0.22 -0.14
C VAL A 247 -28.90 -1.01 -0.31
N TYR A 248 -29.85 -0.81 0.60
CA TYR A 248 -31.18 -1.40 0.54
C TYR A 248 -32.20 -0.38 0.04
N GLU A 249 -33.17 -0.86 -0.72
CA GLU A 249 -34.44 -0.16 -0.91
C GLU A 249 -35.28 -0.32 0.36
N ILE A 250 -35.86 0.79 0.84
CA ILE A 250 -36.73 0.80 2.02
C ILE A 250 -38.13 1.29 1.71
N SER A 251 -39.12 0.75 2.41
CA SER A 251 -40.50 1.23 2.37
C SER A 251 -41.00 1.59 3.77
N GLN A 252 -41.98 2.47 3.84
CA GLN A 252 -42.83 2.63 5.04
C GLN A 252 -43.75 1.41 5.20
#